data_AF-A0A842UEK5-F1
#
_entry.id   AF-A0A842UEK5-F1
#
_cell.length_a   1.000
_cell.length_b   1.000
_cell.length_c   1.000
_cell.angle_alpha   90.00
_cell.angle_beta   90.00
_cell.angle_gamma   90.00
#
_symmetry.space_group_name_H-M   'P 1'
#
loop_
_entity.id
_entity.type
_entity.pdbx_description
1 polymer ?
#
loop_
_entity_poly.entity_id
_entity_poly.type
_entity_poly.pdbx_seq_one_letter_code
_entity_poly.pdbx_strand_id
1 'polypeptide(L)'
;MQLGTQIIYVPMHADGDINHPDCEAGFVTSVRGDTVFCRYWSKYHPNELRTKANNEGTPLSRIVEKDTVPQRQVEDAIRDYVL
;
A
#
# COMPACT_ATOMS: atom_id res chain seq x y z
N MET A 1 11.65 5.32 2.17
CA MET A 1 10.35 4.72 2.53
C MET A 1 10.51 3.85 3.78
N GLN A 2 9.57 3.92 4.72
CA GLN A 2 9.65 3.21 6.01
C GLN A 2 8.33 2.47 6.30
N LEU A 3 8.32 1.61 7.33
CA LEU A 3 7.11 0.93 7.81
C LEU A 3 6.01 1.97 8.07
N GLY A 4 4.81 1.72 7.56
CA GLY A 4 3.64 2.60 7.72
C GLY A 4 3.58 3.80 6.79
N THR A 5 4.58 4.01 5.91
CA THR A 5 4.46 5.01 4.84
C THR A 5 3.27 4.65 3.94
N GLN A 6 2.35 5.60 3.75
CA GLN A 6 1.22 5.46 2.85
C GLN A 6 1.63 5.66 1.40
N ILE A 7 1.08 4.84 0.53
CA ILE A 7 1.48 4.78 -0.87
C ILE A 7 0.28 4.58 -1.81
N ILE A 8 0.49 4.97 -3.06
CA ILE A 8 -0.26 4.48 -4.21
C ILE A 8 0.67 3.58 -5.03
N TYR A 9 0.24 2.34 -5.28
CA TYR A 9 0.79 1.52 -6.35
C TYR A 9 0.20 1.95 -7.68
N VAL A 10 1.09 2.22 -8.66
CA VAL A 10 0.72 2.58 -10.03
C VAL A 10 1.08 1.41 -10.94
N PRO A 11 0.10 0.70 -11.52
CA PRO A 11 0.38 -0.45 -12.37
C PRO A 11 1.06 -0.03 -13.67
N MET A 12 1.71 -0.99 -14.32
CA MET A 12 2.49 -0.72 -15.53
C MET A 12 1.66 -0.05 -16.63
N HIS A 13 0.44 -0.51 -16.86
CA HIS A 13 -0.47 -0.04 -17.90
C HIS A 13 -1.14 1.30 -17.59
N ALA A 14 -0.95 1.85 -16.39
CA ALA A 14 -1.44 3.18 -16.05
C ALA A 14 -0.47 4.29 -16.53
N ASP A 15 0.69 3.95 -17.10
CA ASP A 15 1.67 4.91 -17.64
C ASP A 15 2.04 6.06 -16.69
N GLY A 16 2.03 5.79 -15.37
CA GLY A 16 2.33 6.78 -14.34
C GLY A 16 1.13 7.59 -13.86
N ASP A 17 -0.07 7.38 -14.41
CA ASP A 17 -1.30 8.03 -13.94
C ASP A 17 -1.71 7.51 -12.56
N ILE A 18 -1.49 8.33 -11.55
CA ILE A 18 -1.85 8.04 -10.15
C ILE A 18 -3.36 8.00 -9.91
N ASN A 19 -4.17 8.48 -10.84
CA ASN A 19 -5.64 8.49 -10.74
C ASN A 19 -6.28 7.35 -11.54
N HIS A 20 -5.47 6.49 -12.16
CA HIS A 20 -5.97 5.34 -12.90
C HIS A 20 -6.81 4.44 -11.98
N PRO A 21 -7.97 3.92 -12.42
CA PRO A 21 -8.86 3.12 -11.57
C PRO A 21 -8.19 1.84 -11.00
N ASP A 22 -7.15 1.36 -11.66
CA ASP A 22 -6.37 0.20 -11.21
C ASP A 22 -5.28 0.53 -10.19
N CYS A 23 -5.00 1.80 -9.92
CA CYS A 23 -4.14 2.18 -8.81
C CYS A 23 -4.65 1.65 -7.47
N GLU A 24 -3.73 1.30 -6.58
CA GLU A 24 -4.07 0.72 -5.29
C GLU A 24 -3.46 1.55 -4.16
N ALA A 25 -4.31 2.05 -3.28
CA ALA A 25 -3.88 2.71 -2.07
C ALA A 25 -3.47 1.67 -1.02
N GLY A 26 -2.40 1.95 -0.29
CA GLY A 26 -1.87 1.03 0.69
C GLY A 26 -0.81 1.65 1.58
N PHE A 27 -0.07 0.80 2.27
CA PHE A 27 1.05 1.19 3.09
C PHE A 27 2.16 0.15 3.09
N VAL A 28 3.37 0.60 3.41
CA VAL A 28 4.57 -0.25 3.47
C VAL A 28 4.60 -1.07 4.75
N THR A 29 4.94 -2.35 4.63
CA THR A 29 5.21 -3.26 5.76
C THR A 29 6.70 -3.61 5.90
N SER A 30 7.46 -3.59 4.81
CA SER A 30 8.94 -3.66 4.87
C SER A 30 9.58 -3.25 3.54
N VAL A 31 10.89 -2.99 3.54
CA VAL A 31 11.67 -2.71 2.33
C VAL A 31 12.86 -3.66 2.28
N ARG A 32 13.09 -4.30 1.13
CA ARG A 32 14.24 -5.19 0.89
C ARG A 32 14.82 -4.94 -0.50
N GLY A 33 15.96 -4.25 -0.55
CA GLY A 33 16.55 -3.80 -1.82
C GLY A 33 15.56 -2.92 -2.59
N ASP A 34 15.34 -3.23 -3.87
CA ASP A 34 14.42 -2.49 -4.75
C ASP A 34 12.95 -2.94 -4.66
N THR A 35 12.67 -3.91 -3.78
CA THR A 35 11.31 -4.41 -3.53
C THR A 35 10.77 -3.84 -2.22
N VAL A 36 9.60 -3.21 -2.30
CA VAL A 36 8.83 -2.75 -1.15
C VAL A 36 7.69 -3.72 -0.94
N PHE A 37 7.56 -4.23 0.28
CA PHE A 37 6.42 -5.06 0.66
C PHE A 37 5.32 -4.15 1.19
N CYS A 38 4.13 -4.27 0.63
CA CYS A 38 2.98 -3.43 0.92
C CYS A 38 1.76 -4.26 1.31
N ARG A 39 0.79 -3.61 1.96
CA ARG A 39 -0.59 -4.05 2.03
C ARG A 39 -1.49 -2.99 1.43
N TYR A 40 -2.57 -3.43 0.79
CA TYR A 40 -3.48 -2.57 0.05
C TYR A 40 -4.86 -2.54 0.69
N TRP A 41 -5.52 -1.39 0.64
CA TRP A 41 -6.91 -1.22 1.03
C TRP A 41 -7.84 -1.83 -0.02
N SER A 42 -8.99 -2.33 0.43
CA SER A 42 -10.04 -2.83 -0.46
C SER A 42 -10.72 -1.66 -1.19
N LYS A 43 -10.85 -1.79 -2.51
CA LYS A 43 -11.64 -0.83 -3.33
C LYS A 43 -13.14 -0.94 -3.09
N TYR A 44 -13.60 -2.10 -2.59
CA TYR A 44 -15.03 -2.41 -2.42
C TYR A 44 -15.51 -2.26 -0.98
N HIS A 45 -14.59 -2.39 -0.02
CA HIS A 45 -14.88 -2.32 1.41
C HIS A 45 -14.01 -1.25 2.06
N PRO A 46 -14.49 0.00 2.15
CA PRO A 46 -13.74 1.09 2.76
C PRO A 46 -13.27 0.69 4.16
N ASN A 47 -12.02 1.02 4.46
CA ASN A 47 -11.34 0.71 5.73
C ASN A 47 -10.96 -0.76 5.96
N GLU A 48 -11.20 -1.65 5.00
CA GLU A 48 -10.73 -3.03 5.06
C GLU A 48 -9.49 -3.24 4.20
N LEU A 49 -8.63 -4.18 4.59
CA LEU A 49 -7.50 -4.60 3.78
C LEU A 49 -7.96 -5.56 2.68
N ARG A 50 -7.46 -5.37 1.46
CA ARG A 50 -7.76 -6.23 0.30
C ARG A 50 -7.41 -7.69 0.59
N THR A 51 -6.30 -7.94 1.29
CA THR A 51 -5.89 -9.26 1.73
C THR A 51 -5.55 -9.24 3.22
N LYS A 52 -6.00 -10.27 3.96
CA LYS A 52 -5.76 -10.37 5.41
C LYS A 52 -4.38 -10.95 5.78
N ALA A 53 -3.83 -11.85 4.95
CA ALA A 53 -2.68 -12.67 5.34
C ALA A 53 -1.35 -12.32 4.63
N ASN A 54 -1.39 -11.69 3.45
CA ASN A 54 -0.21 -11.60 2.59
C ASN A 54 0.20 -10.15 2.31
N ASN A 55 1.51 -9.91 2.44
CA ASN A 55 2.14 -8.72 1.89
C ASN A 55 2.44 -8.95 0.40
N GLU A 56 2.37 -7.91 -0.39
CA GLU A 56 2.68 -7.94 -1.83
C GLU A 56 3.97 -7.18 -2.08
N GLY A 57 4.90 -7.82 -2.80
CA GLY A 57 6.17 -7.23 -3.18
C GLY A 57 6.00 -6.38 -4.44
N THR A 58 6.33 -5.11 -4.34
CA THR A 58 6.12 -4.12 -5.40
C THR A 58 7.44 -3.39 -5.69
N PRO A 59 7.81 -3.19 -6.98
CA PRO A 59 8.99 -2.42 -7.33
C PRO A 59 8.90 -0.98 -6.83
N LEU A 60 9.96 -0.46 -6.23
CA LEU A 60 10.00 0.92 -5.71
C LEU A 60 9.62 1.96 -6.78
N SER A 61 9.97 1.72 -8.05
CA SER A 61 9.65 2.60 -9.18
C SER A 61 8.16 2.69 -9.54
N ARG A 62 7.31 1.87 -8.92
CA ARG A 62 5.85 1.84 -9.15
C ARG A 62 5.06 2.33 -7.93
N ILE A 63 5.76 2.95 -6.98
CA ILE A 63 5.19 3.40 -5.73
C ILE A 63 5.33 4.91 -5.65
N VAL A 64 4.23 5.58 -5.31
CA VAL A 64 4.19 7.01 -5.03
C VAL A 64 3.77 7.20 -3.58
N GLU A 65 4.56 7.91 -2.78
CA GLU A 65 4.16 8.26 -1.41
C GLU A 65 2.98 9.23 -1.45
N LYS A 66 1.86 8.86 -0.82
CA LYS A 66 0.64 9.67 -0.78
C LYS A 66 -0.26 9.20 0.35
N ASP A 67 -0.66 10.14 1.21
CA ASP A 67 -1.64 9.88 2.24
C ASP A 67 -3.03 9.74 1.63
N THR A 68 -3.73 8.67 2.00
CA THR A 68 -5.07 8.33 1.49
C THR A 68 -6.07 8.08 2.62
N VAL A 69 -5.57 7.77 3.81
CA VAL A 69 -6.36 7.55 5.03
C VAL A 69 -5.66 8.22 6.23
N PRO A 70 -6.35 8.42 7.36
CA PRO A 70 -5.69 8.88 8.58
C PRO A 70 -4.57 7.92 9.01
N GLN A 71 -3.41 8.45 9.40
CA GLN A 71 -2.24 7.62 9.76
C GLN A 71 -2.54 6.59 10.87
N ARG A 72 -3.39 6.95 11.84
CA ARG A 72 -3.84 6.04 12.90
C ARG A 72 -4.43 4.73 12.36
N GLN A 73 -5.13 4.78 11.23
CA GLN A 73 -5.71 3.60 10.62
C GLN A 73 -4.63 2.64 10.07
N VAL A 74 -3.53 3.18 9.56
CA VAL A 74 -2.36 2.41 9.13
C VAL A 74 -1.69 1.78 10.36
N GLU A 75 -1.52 2.53 11.43
CA GLU A 75 -0.91 2.07 12.68
C GLU A 75 -1.70 0.93 13.33
N ASP A 76 -3.04 1.05 13.38
CA ASP A 76 -3.94 0.01 13.89
C ASP A 76 -3.83 -1.25 13.01
N ALA A 77 -3.83 -1.11 11.68
CA ALA A 77 -3.66 -2.23 10.75
C ALA A 77 -2.30 -2.93 10.85
N ILE A 78 -1.23 -2.20 11.15
CA ILE A 78 0.10 -2.77 11.41
C ILE A 78 0.10 -3.52 12.75
N ARG A 79 -0.54 -2.98 13.79
CA ARG A 79 -0.63 -3.64 15.09
C ARG A 79 -1.36 -4.98 14.99
N ASP A 80 -2.49 -5.00 14.30
CA ASP A 80 -3.29 -6.22 14.07
C ASP A 80 -2.56 -7.27 13.23
N TYR A 81 -1.53 -6.87 12.47
CA TYR A 81 -0.71 -7.78 11.68
C TYR A 81 0.44 -8.40 12.48
N VAL A 82 0.97 -7.69 13.48
CA VAL A 82 2.12 -8.11 14.28
C VAL A 82 1.71 -8.96 15.49
N LEU A 83 0.43 -8.92 15.88
CA LEU A 83 -0.18 -9.70 16.97
C LEU A 83 -0.95 -10.91 16.42
#